data_AF-A0A1S2F2J6-F1
#
_entry.id   AF-A0A1S2F2J6-F1
#
_cell.length_a   1.000
_cell.length_b   1.000
_cell.length_c   1.000
_cell.angle_alpha   90.00
_cell.angle_beta   90.00
_cell.angle_gamma   90.00
#
_symmetry.space_group_name_H-M   'P 1'
#
loop_
_entity.id
_entity.type
_entity.pdbx_description
1 polymer ?
#
loop_
_entity_poly.entity_id
_entity_poly.type
_entity_poly.pdbx_seq_one_letter_code
_entity_poly.pdbx_strand_id
1 'polypeptide(L)'
;MLRSIVIPERYQSRLDRMETAIAIQKTKSYFKTGLEKALRLTEVSSPVMVKEGTGINDNLNGTERTESFDVMDMKEGRVEIVQSLAKWKRSALAQYGFTSGEGLYTDMKAVRRDENMDNLHSIYVDQWDWEKVICEDMRTLATLEHEVVRIYDVIKSTEEYLYELHPFLKPILPERIFFITTQELEDRFPSLTPKERENEIVRIHGAVFIMQIGGTMKSGQVHDGRSPDYDDWTFNGDIVLWYPVLNCAVEQKERISYNEDILSLFIRDGVGLHLIPYLDHN
;
A
#
# COMPACT_ATOMS: atom_id res chain seq x y z
N MET A 1 4.55 19.01 20.85
CA MET A 1 3.30 18.21 20.72
C MET A 1 2.86 18.28 19.28
N LEU A 2 2.63 17.13 18.64
CA LEU A 2 1.94 17.07 17.35
C LEU A 2 0.55 17.68 17.51
N ARG A 3 0.08 18.47 16.53
CA ARG A 3 -1.10 19.34 16.68
C ARG A 3 -2.45 18.59 16.71
N SER A 4 -2.47 17.32 16.32
CA SER A 4 -3.67 16.56 15.93
C SER A 4 -3.82 15.20 16.63
N ILE A 5 -3.02 14.90 17.66
CA ILE A 5 -3.15 13.61 18.37
C ILE A 5 -4.43 13.59 19.20
N VAL A 6 -5.26 12.58 18.94
CA VAL A 6 -6.41 12.17 19.74
C VAL A 6 -5.96 11.08 20.71
N ILE A 7 -6.11 11.33 22.02
CA ILE A 7 -5.94 10.29 23.05
C ILE A 7 -7.33 9.90 23.52
N PRO A 8 -7.80 8.66 23.26
CA PRO A 8 -9.12 8.23 23.68
C PRO A 8 -9.30 8.34 25.19
N GLU A 9 -10.47 8.83 25.61
CA GLU A 9 -10.80 8.90 27.03
C GLU A 9 -10.75 7.49 27.63
N ARG A 10 -9.97 7.33 28.71
CA ARG A 10 -9.78 6.06 29.43
C ARG A 10 -9.02 4.96 28.64
N TYR A 11 -8.22 5.32 27.64
CA TYR A 11 -7.30 4.37 27.02
C TYR A 11 -6.33 3.78 28.05
N GLN A 12 -6.23 2.45 28.08
CA GLN A 12 -5.25 1.72 28.88
C GLN A 12 -4.59 0.66 28.00
N SER A 13 -3.26 0.69 27.94
CA SER A 13 -2.51 -0.37 27.27
C SER A 13 -2.76 -1.70 27.97
N ARG A 14 -3.20 -2.71 27.22
CA ARG A 14 -3.42 -4.07 27.73
C ARG A 14 -2.14 -4.90 27.81
N LEU A 15 -1.13 -4.49 27.05
CA LEU A 15 0.18 -5.13 26.97
C LEU A 15 1.25 -4.19 27.52
N ASP A 16 2.30 -4.77 28.11
CA ASP A 16 3.53 -4.04 28.39
C ASP A 16 4.34 -3.79 27.11
N ARG A 17 5.48 -3.11 27.24
CA ARG A 17 6.32 -2.75 26.08
C ARG A 17 6.91 -3.96 25.35
N MET A 18 7.36 -4.97 26.10
CA MET A 18 7.96 -6.17 25.52
C MET A 18 6.89 -7.03 24.85
N GLU A 19 5.76 -7.23 25.52
CA GLU A 19 4.61 -7.96 24.97
C GLU A 19 4.09 -7.28 23.70
N THR A 20 4.00 -5.95 23.68
CA THR A 20 3.61 -5.18 22.50
C THR A 20 4.59 -5.40 21.34
N ALA A 21 5.89 -5.35 21.59
CA ALA A 21 6.90 -5.59 20.55
C ALA A 21 6.82 -7.02 19.98
N ILE A 22 6.61 -8.02 20.84
CA ILE A 22 6.40 -9.41 20.43
C ILE A 22 5.10 -9.54 19.60
N ALA A 23 4.00 -8.94 20.05
CA ALA A 23 2.73 -8.97 19.34
C ALA A 23 2.86 -8.35 17.94
N ILE A 24 3.47 -7.17 17.81
CA ILE A 24 3.74 -6.52 16.52
C ILE A 24 4.53 -7.44 15.59
N GLN A 25 5.61 -8.07 16.09
CA GLN A 25 6.42 -8.96 15.26
C GLN A 25 5.62 -10.19 14.80
N LYS A 26 4.80 -10.78 15.68
CA LYS A 26 3.96 -11.92 15.35
C LYS A 26 2.89 -11.56 14.32
N THR A 27 2.22 -10.41 14.48
CA THR A 27 1.29 -9.87 13.48
C THR A 27 1.97 -9.76 12.13
N LYS A 28 3.13 -9.10 12.08
CA LYS A 28 3.86 -8.86 10.82
C LYS A 28 4.26 -10.17 10.15
N SER A 29 4.84 -11.12 10.90
CA SER A 29 5.27 -12.42 10.37
C SER A 29 4.10 -13.27 9.85
N TYR A 30 2.97 -13.27 10.56
CA TYR A 30 1.79 -14.05 10.17
C TYR A 30 1.15 -13.48 8.91
N PHE A 31 0.90 -12.16 8.90
CA PHE A 31 0.32 -11.46 7.75
C PHE A 31 1.17 -11.65 6.50
N LYS A 32 2.48 -11.41 6.61
CA LYS A 32 3.48 -11.62 5.54
C LYS A 32 3.36 -13.01 4.90
N THR A 33 3.38 -14.06 5.72
CA THR A 33 3.27 -15.46 5.25
C THR A 33 1.91 -15.73 4.61
N GLY A 34 0.85 -15.12 5.13
CA GLY A 34 -0.49 -15.22 4.57
C GLY A 34 -0.55 -14.56 3.18
N LEU A 35 -0.02 -13.35 3.05
CA LEU A 35 -0.02 -12.57 1.81
C LEU A 35 0.78 -13.28 0.70
N GLU A 36 1.96 -13.82 1.01
CA GLU A 36 2.78 -14.63 0.10
C GLU A 36 1.98 -15.76 -0.54
N LYS A 37 1.32 -16.57 0.30
CA LYS A 37 0.53 -17.72 -0.15
C LYS A 37 -0.73 -17.26 -0.87
N ALA A 38 -1.39 -16.25 -0.31
CA ALA A 38 -2.63 -15.73 -0.84
C ALA A 38 -2.43 -15.07 -2.20
N LEU A 39 -1.28 -14.51 -2.55
CA LEU A 39 -1.11 -13.81 -3.83
C LEU A 39 -0.03 -14.43 -4.73
N ARG A 40 0.60 -15.54 -4.31
CA ARG A 40 1.77 -16.18 -4.96
C ARG A 40 2.93 -15.20 -5.12
N LEU A 41 3.29 -14.56 -4.02
CA LEU A 41 4.34 -13.55 -3.98
C LEU A 41 5.65 -14.13 -3.44
N THR A 42 6.75 -13.72 -4.05
CA THR A 42 8.11 -14.00 -3.58
C THR A 42 8.66 -12.76 -2.88
N GLU A 43 9.23 -12.93 -1.68
CA GLU A 43 9.91 -11.82 -0.99
C GLU A 43 11.18 -11.44 -1.74
N VAL A 44 11.35 -10.13 -1.99
CA VAL A 44 12.55 -9.59 -2.61
C VAL A 44 13.05 -8.39 -1.82
N SER A 45 14.38 -8.27 -1.66
CA SER A 45 15.02 -7.11 -1.03
C SER A 45 14.81 -5.86 -1.86
N SER A 46 14.27 -4.79 -1.26
CA SER A 46 14.08 -3.50 -1.91
C SER A 46 15.20 -2.50 -1.64
N PRO A 47 15.42 -1.53 -2.54
CA PRO A 47 16.25 -0.37 -2.24
C PRO A 47 15.58 0.51 -1.18
N VAL A 48 16.40 1.08 -0.28
CA VAL A 48 15.98 2.16 0.64
C VAL A 48 16.29 3.54 0.05
N MET A 49 17.22 3.57 -0.91
CA MET A 49 17.63 4.77 -1.63
C MET A 49 17.85 4.45 -3.10
N VAL A 50 17.56 5.42 -3.96
CA VAL A 50 17.74 5.33 -5.41
C VAL A 50 18.47 6.55 -5.92
N LYS A 51 19.09 6.45 -7.11
CA LYS A 51 19.77 7.61 -7.72
C LYS A 51 18.74 8.67 -8.13
N GLU A 52 19.01 9.92 -7.78
CA GLU A 52 18.19 11.08 -8.16
C GLU A 52 18.09 11.17 -9.70
N GLY A 53 16.91 11.55 -10.21
CA GLY A 53 16.69 11.77 -11.64
C GLY A 53 16.53 10.50 -12.48
N THR A 54 16.48 9.31 -11.87
CA THR A 54 16.19 8.05 -12.59
C THR A 54 14.72 7.84 -12.92
N GLY A 55 13.81 8.61 -12.29
CA GLY A 55 12.36 8.44 -12.41
C GLY A 55 11.81 7.20 -11.67
N ILE A 56 12.67 6.46 -10.95
CA ILE A 56 12.28 5.26 -10.18
C ILE A 56 11.58 5.64 -8.88
N ASN A 57 12.02 6.72 -8.21
CA ASN A 57 11.37 7.21 -7.01
C ASN A 57 10.02 7.83 -7.37
N ASP A 58 9.01 7.59 -6.54
CA ASP A 58 7.70 8.21 -6.70
C ASP A 58 7.71 9.64 -6.16
N ASN A 59 7.06 10.55 -6.88
CA ASN A 59 6.88 11.94 -6.49
C ASN A 59 5.55 12.18 -5.75
N LEU A 60 4.76 11.13 -5.49
CA LEU A 60 3.44 11.22 -4.86
C LEU A 60 2.53 12.20 -5.64
N ASN A 61 2.14 13.33 -5.04
CA ASN A 61 1.33 14.36 -5.70
C ASN A 61 2.17 15.41 -6.43
N GLY A 62 3.49 15.26 -6.45
CA GLY A 62 4.44 16.19 -7.08
C GLY A 62 4.72 17.46 -6.29
N THR A 63 4.19 17.56 -5.06
CA THR A 63 4.36 18.73 -4.18
C THR A 63 5.28 18.46 -3.00
N GLU A 64 5.36 17.19 -2.61
CA GLU A 64 6.12 16.68 -1.49
C GLU A 64 7.60 16.66 -1.86
N ARG A 65 8.46 17.17 -0.97
CA ARG A 65 9.89 17.15 -1.20
C ARG A 65 10.45 15.76 -0.91
N THR A 66 11.45 15.36 -1.68
CA THR A 66 12.23 14.14 -1.41
C THR A 66 13.46 14.47 -0.57
N GLU A 67 13.88 13.54 0.28
CA GLU A 67 15.13 13.67 1.03
C GLU A 67 16.28 13.13 0.19
N SER A 68 17.17 14.02 -0.24
CA SER A 68 18.29 13.70 -1.13
C SER A 68 19.63 14.05 -0.48
N PHE A 69 20.68 13.26 -0.70
CA PHE A 69 22.00 13.46 -0.11
C PHE A 69 23.13 13.01 -1.05
N ASP A 70 24.32 13.56 -0.84
CA ASP A 70 25.54 13.15 -1.54
C ASP A 70 26.13 11.86 -0.93
N VAL A 71 26.79 11.07 -1.77
CA VAL A 71 27.48 9.84 -1.35
C VAL A 71 28.96 10.05 -1.58
N MET A 72 29.77 9.85 -0.54
CA MET A 72 31.22 10.13 -0.56
C MET A 72 31.96 9.47 -1.74
N ASP A 73 31.58 8.25 -2.11
CA ASP A 73 32.21 7.48 -3.20
C ASP A 73 31.53 7.70 -4.57
N MET A 74 30.54 8.59 -4.65
CA MET A 74 29.85 8.90 -5.90
C MET A 74 30.38 10.21 -6.48
N LYS A 75 31.08 10.11 -7.62
CA LYS A 75 31.71 11.26 -8.28
C LYS A 75 30.73 12.33 -8.73
N GLU A 76 29.54 11.92 -9.19
CA GLU A 76 28.50 12.81 -9.71
C GLU A 76 27.09 12.31 -9.38
N GLY A 77 26.19 13.26 -9.09
CA GLY A 77 24.79 13.03 -8.76
C GLY A 77 24.54 12.95 -7.26
N ARG A 78 23.28 12.70 -6.89
CA ARG A 78 22.84 12.45 -5.52
C ARG A 78 21.97 11.20 -5.48
N VAL A 79 21.73 10.71 -4.27
CA VAL A 79 20.73 9.68 -4.01
C VAL A 79 19.57 10.27 -3.25
N GLU A 80 18.43 9.60 -3.33
CA GLU A 80 17.18 9.99 -2.70
C GLU A 80 16.64 8.84 -1.86
N ILE A 81 16.11 9.16 -0.68
CA ILE A 81 15.35 8.20 0.12
C ILE A 81 14.04 7.90 -0.62
N VAL A 82 13.72 6.61 -0.70
CA VAL A 82 12.50 6.13 -1.35
C VAL A 82 11.26 6.67 -0.63
N GLN A 83 10.28 7.17 -1.40
CA GLN A 83 8.95 7.51 -0.90
C GLN A 83 7.90 6.41 -1.17
N SER A 84 8.06 5.70 -2.29
CA SER A 84 7.31 4.51 -2.69
C SER A 84 8.12 3.74 -3.75
N LEU A 85 7.93 2.42 -3.83
CA LEU A 85 8.56 1.57 -4.84
C LEU A 85 7.63 1.23 -6.00
N ALA A 86 6.50 1.94 -6.15
CA ALA A 86 5.50 1.65 -7.18
C ALA A 86 6.10 1.42 -8.58
N LYS A 87 6.99 2.32 -9.04
CA LYS A 87 7.67 2.21 -10.34
C LYS A 87 8.77 1.14 -10.33
N TRP A 88 9.48 0.98 -9.22
CA TRP A 88 10.55 -0.01 -9.08
C TRP A 88 10.04 -1.45 -9.20
N LYS A 89 8.92 -1.79 -8.54
CA LYS A 89 8.40 -3.17 -8.50
C LYS A 89 8.13 -3.72 -9.90
N ARG A 90 7.58 -2.92 -10.81
CA ARG A 90 7.31 -3.32 -12.19
C ARG A 90 8.60 -3.64 -12.96
N SER A 91 9.59 -2.77 -12.84
CA SER A 91 10.91 -3.00 -13.42
C SER A 91 11.56 -4.27 -12.86
N ALA A 92 11.42 -4.51 -11.54
CA ALA A 92 11.93 -5.69 -10.87
C ALA A 92 11.25 -6.98 -11.34
N LEU A 93 9.92 -7.00 -11.48
CA LEU A 93 9.18 -8.15 -12.02
C LEU A 93 9.71 -8.58 -13.40
N ALA A 94 9.94 -7.61 -14.30
CA ALA A 94 10.48 -7.86 -15.63
C ALA A 94 11.94 -8.37 -15.58
N GLN A 95 12.80 -7.73 -14.77
CA GLN A 95 14.20 -8.12 -14.65
C GLN A 95 14.39 -9.53 -14.07
N TYR A 96 13.53 -9.93 -13.14
CA TYR A 96 13.58 -11.26 -12.52
C TYR A 96 12.81 -12.33 -13.30
N GLY A 97 12.07 -11.95 -14.35
CA GLY A 97 11.35 -12.90 -15.21
C GLY A 97 10.13 -13.54 -14.56
N PHE A 98 9.40 -12.81 -13.72
CA PHE A 98 8.12 -13.28 -13.16
C PHE A 98 7.09 -13.52 -14.26
N THR A 99 6.27 -14.56 -14.09
CA THR A 99 5.24 -14.94 -15.06
C THR A 99 3.83 -14.73 -14.52
N SER A 100 2.83 -14.88 -15.39
CA SER A 100 1.43 -14.61 -15.04
C SER A 100 0.97 -15.38 -13.80
N GLY A 101 0.35 -14.65 -12.89
CA GLY A 101 -0.13 -15.17 -11.61
C GLY A 101 0.93 -15.22 -10.50
N GLU A 102 2.17 -14.83 -10.80
CA GLU A 102 3.26 -14.70 -9.82
C GLU A 102 3.54 -13.22 -9.56
N GLY A 103 4.14 -12.93 -8.41
CA GLY A 103 4.51 -11.57 -8.07
C GLY A 103 5.62 -11.48 -7.06
N LEU A 104 5.99 -10.26 -6.72
CA LEU A 104 6.94 -9.97 -5.66
C LEU A 104 6.28 -9.14 -4.58
N TYR A 105 6.85 -9.18 -3.38
CA TYR A 105 6.62 -8.14 -2.39
C TYR A 105 7.91 -7.83 -1.64
N THR A 106 7.89 -6.71 -0.93
CA THR A 106 9.02 -6.26 -0.11
C THR A 106 8.54 -5.59 1.17
N ASP A 107 9.35 -5.67 2.22
CA ASP A 107 9.17 -4.89 3.47
C ASP A 107 9.72 -3.48 3.25
N MET A 108 8.96 -2.70 2.49
CA MET A 108 9.31 -1.37 2.05
C MET A 108 9.37 -0.42 3.25
N LYS A 109 10.41 0.40 3.30
CA LYS A 109 10.57 1.47 4.29
C LYS A 109 10.82 2.79 3.57
N ALA A 110 10.01 3.78 3.88
CA ALA A 110 10.06 5.11 3.29
C ALA A 110 10.07 6.20 4.35
N VAL A 111 10.58 7.37 3.96
CA VAL A 111 10.53 8.59 4.75
C VAL A 111 9.75 9.67 3.99
N ARG A 112 8.60 10.07 4.55
CA ARG A 112 7.73 11.14 4.03
C ARG A 112 7.88 12.39 4.89
N ARG A 113 8.88 13.20 4.56
CA ARG A 113 9.25 14.41 5.33
C ARG A 113 8.12 15.44 5.49
N ASP A 114 7.26 15.55 4.48
CA ASP A 114 6.22 16.59 4.39
C ASP A 114 4.84 16.05 4.81
N GLU A 115 4.81 14.93 5.55
CA GLU A 115 3.59 14.30 6.06
C GLU A 115 2.98 15.09 7.23
N ASN A 116 1.66 15.30 7.19
CA ASN A 116 0.92 15.89 8.30
C ASN A 116 0.63 14.81 9.36
N MET A 117 1.51 14.69 10.35
CA MET A 117 1.40 13.63 11.36
C MET A 117 0.16 13.76 12.25
N ASP A 118 -0.47 12.62 12.53
CA ASP A 118 -1.55 12.43 13.52
C ASP A 118 -1.49 11.00 14.10
N ASN A 119 -2.60 10.43 14.59
CA ASN A 119 -2.65 9.06 15.09
C ASN A 119 -2.42 7.97 14.03
N LEU A 120 -2.65 8.29 12.75
CA LEU A 120 -2.62 7.39 11.60
C LEU A 120 -1.47 7.73 10.63
N HIS A 121 -0.95 8.96 10.68
CA HIS A 121 0.07 9.48 9.76
C HIS A 121 1.41 9.67 10.46
N SER A 122 2.47 9.11 9.87
CA SER A 122 3.85 9.13 10.37
C SER A 122 4.81 9.46 9.23
N ILE A 123 5.86 10.23 9.54
CA ILE A 123 6.96 10.48 8.59
C ILE A 123 7.72 9.20 8.22
N TYR A 124 7.68 8.18 9.06
CA TYR A 124 8.17 6.85 8.75
C TYR A 124 7.00 5.99 8.27
N VAL A 125 7.15 5.41 7.08
CA VAL A 125 6.14 4.57 6.45
C VAL A 125 6.78 3.21 6.19
N ASP A 126 6.16 2.15 6.72
CA ASP A 126 6.44 0.78 6.32
C ASP A 126 5.23 0.17 5.60
N GLN A 127 5.49 -0.63 4.56
CA GLN A 127 4.44 -1.27 3.76
C GLN A 127 4.91 -2.63 3.27
N TRP A 128 4.00 -3.60 3.24
CA TRP A 128 4.15 -4.76 2.35
C TRP A 128 3.85 -4.30 0.93
N ASP A 129 4.88 -3.80 0.25
CA ASP A 129 4.73 -3.24 -1.09
C ASP A 129 4.88 -4.38 -2.10
N TRP A 130 3.80 -4.70 -2.83
CA TRP A 130 3.71 -5.89 -3.68
C TRP A 130 3.22 -5.58 -5.08
N GLU A 131 3.59 -6.42 -6.05
CA GLU A 131 3.10 -6.32 -7.43
C GLU A 131 2.99 -7.74 -8.00
N LYS A 132 1.96 -8.00 -8.80
CA LYS A 132 1.69 -9.30 -9.40
C LYS A 132 1.51 -9.18 -10.90
N VAL A 133 2.13 -10.07 -11.66
CA VAL A 133 1.96 -10.16 -13.11
C VAL A 133 0.59 -10.75 -13.39
N ILE A 134 -0.20 -10.07 -14.23
CA ILE A 134 -1.46 -10.59 -14.74
C ILE A 134 -1.45 -10.64 -16.27
N CYS A 135 -2.25 -11.56 -16.83
CA CYS A 135 -2.59 -11.57 -18.24
C CYS A 135 -3.66 -10.51 -18.56
N GLU A 136 -3.75 -10.11 -19.82
CA GLU A 136 -4.71 -9.12 -20.32
C GLU A 136 -6.17 -9.52 -20.06
N ASP A 137 -6.50 -10.81 -20.19
CA ASP A 137 -7.84 -11.35 -19.91
C ASP A 137 -8.21 -11.30 -18.41
N MET A 138 -7.23 -11.18 -17.53
CA MET A 138 -7.46 -11.00 -16.10
C MET A 138 -7.70 -9.54 -15.71
N ARG A 139 -7.60 -8.56 -16.63
CA ARG A 139 -7.87 -7.13 -16.37
C ARG A 139 -9.38 -6.87 -16.27
N THR A 140 -9.99 -7.33 -15.19
CA THR A 140 -11.43 -7.18 -14.94
C THR A 140 -11.69 -6.75 -13.49
N LEU A 141 -12.83 -6.10 -13.25
CA LEU A 141 -13.28 -5.78 -11.89
C LEU A 141 -13.46 -7.05 -11.05
N ALA A 142 -13.90 -8.14 -11.65
CA ALA A 142 -14.03 -9.42 -10.95
C ALA A 142 -12.69 -9.95 -10.44
N THR A 143 -11.60 -9.78 -11.21
CA THR A 143 -10.25 -10.13 -10.75
C THR A 143 -9.82 -9.22 -9.61
N LEU A 144 -10.07 -7.90 -9.72
CA LEU A 144 -9.78 -6.95 -8.65
C LEU A 144 -10.47 -7.35 -7.34
N GLU A 145 -11.79 -7.51 -7.38
CA GLU A 145 -12.58 -7.93 -6.23
C GLU A 145 -12.10 -9.27 -5.67
N HIS A 146 -11.74 -10.22 -6.54
CA HIS A 146 -11.21 -11.51 -6.13
C HIS A 146 -9.89 -11.40 -5.35
N GLU A 147 -8.94 -10.59 -5.83
CA GLU A 147 -7.68 -10.39 -5.11
C GLU A 147 -7.90 -9.61 -3.80
N VAL A 148 -8.80 -8.62 -3.78
CA VAL A 148 -9.20 -7.90 -2.55
C VAL A 148 -9.75 -8.86 -1.50
N VAL A 149 -10.65 -9.78 -1.88
CA VAL A 149 -11.21 -10.78 -0.95
C VAL A 149 -10.10 -11.64 -0.35
N ARG A 150 -9.14 -12.10 -1.16
CA ARG A 150 -8.02 -12.93 -0.69
C ARG A 150 -7.14 -12.18 0.30
N ILE A 151 -6.85 -10.91 0.03
CA ILE A 151 -6.11 -10.04 0.96
C ILE A 151 -6.90 -9.85 2.25
N TYR A 152 -8.20 -9.58 2.15
CA TYR A 152 -9.06 -9.42 3.31
C TYR A 152 -9.15 -10.68 4.18
N ASP A 153 -9.17 -11.87 3.57
CA ASP A 153 -9.10 -13.14 4.30
C ASP A 153 -7.76 -13.29 5.05
N VAL A 154 -6.65 -12.79 4.51
CA VAL A 154 -5.37 -12.73 5.23
C VAL A 154 -5.45 -11.77 6.42
N ILE A 155 -6.07 -10.60 6.26
CA ILE A 155 -6.28 -9.65 7.36
C ILE A 155 -7.10 -10.32 8.48
N LYS A 156 -8.23 -10.96 8.14
CA LYS A 156 -9.09 -11.64 9.11
C LYS A 156 -8.39 -12.81 9.81
N SER A 157 -7.70 -13.66 9.07
CA SER A 157 -6.96 -14.76 9.68
C SER A 157 -5.82 -14.26 10.58
N THR A 158 -5.26 -13.08 10.30
CA THR A 158 -4.29 -12.43 11.19
C THR A 158 -4.94 -11.93 12.47
N GLU A 159 -6.15 -11.35 12.39
CA GLU A 159 -6.95 -10.97 13.56
C GLU A 159 -7.29 -12.19 14.44
N GLU A 160 -7.73 -13.29 13.84
CA GLU A 160 -8.02 -14.55 14.54
C GLU A 160 -6.77 -15.12 15.21
N TYR A 161 -5.64 -15.14 14.50
CA TYR A 161 -4.34 -15.57 15.05
C TYR A 161 -3.94 -14.73 16.28
N LEU A 162 -4.13 -13.42 16.25
CA LEU A 162 -3.85 -12.55 17.39
C LEU A 162 -4.82 -12.79 18.55
N TYR A 163 -6.09 -13.07 18.27
CA TYR A 163 -7.06 -13.42 19.29
C TYR A 163 -6.69 -14.74 20.00
N GLU A 164 -6.23 -15.75 19.27
CA GLU A 164 -5.75 -17.01 19.86
C GLU A 164 -4.56 -16.79 20.80
N LEU A 165 -3.62 -15.92 20.42
CA LEU A 165 -2.46 -15.59 21.25
C LEU A 165 -2.80 -14.68 22.43
N HIS A 166 -3.77 -13.80 22.23
CA HIS A 166 -4.14 -12.73 23.16
C HIS A 166 -5.67 -12.62 23.22
N PRO A 167 -6.38 -13.46 24.02
CA PRO A 167 -7.85 -13.53 24.03
C PRO A 167 -8.60 -12.24 24.42
N PHE A 168 -7.90 -11.20 24.86
CA PHE A 168 -8.49 -9.88 25.09
C PHE A 168 -8.57 -9.03 23.80
N LEU A 169 -7.84 -9.37 22.74
CA LEU A 169 -7.93 -8.79 21.40
C LEU A 169 -9.07 -9.46 20.62
N LYS A 170 -10.31 -9.21 21.04
CA LYS A 170 -11.48 -9.82 20.40
C LYS A 170 -11.58 -9.39 18.93
N PRO A 171 -11.88 -10.31 17.99
CA PRO A 171 -12.11 -9.95 16.60
C PRO A 171 -13.24 -8.93 16.46
N ILE A 172 -13.02 -7.94 15.61
CA ILE A 172 -13.96 -6.85 15.31
C ILE A 172 -14.25 -6.72 13.82
N LEU A 173 -13.43 -7.32 12.95
CA LEU A 173 -13.64 -7.23 11.52
C LEU A 173 -14.89 -8.03 11.10
N PRO A 174 -15.68 -7.52 10.15
CA PRO A 174 -16.85 -8.24 9.65
C PRO A 174 -16.47 -9.52 8.91
N GLU A 175 -17.45 -10.39 8.64
CA GLU A 175 -17.17 -11.63 7.92
C GLU A 175 -16.67 -11.37 6.49
N ARG A 176 -17.20 -10.32 5.84
CA ARG A 176 -16.98 -9.98 4.43
C ARG A 176 -16.70 -8.49 4.27
N ILE A 177 -15.84 -8.17 3.30
CA ILE A 177 -15.61 -6.79 2.86
C ILE A 177 -16.72 -6.34 1.90
N PHE A 178 -17.18 -5.09 2.06
CA PHE A 178 -18.21 -4.50 1.22
C PHE A 178 -17.59 -3.72 0.05
N PHE A 179 -18.11 -3.87 -1.17
CA PHE A 179 -17.59 -3.18 -2.36
C PHE A 179 -18.47 -2.00 -2.73
N ILE A 180 -17.86 -0.86 -3.03
CA ILE A 180 -18.56 0.34 -3.50
C ILE A 180 -17.64 1.19 -4.37
N THR A 181 -18.17 1.80 -5.43
CA THR A 181 -17.42 2.80 -6.22
C THR A 181 -17.47 4.19 -5.58
N THR A 182 -16.52 5.05 -5.91
CA THR A 182 -16.54 6.47 -5.52
C THR A 182 -17.83 7.17 -5.96
N GLN A 183 -18.36 6.85 -7.13
CA GLN A 183 -19.62 7.42 -7.63
C GLN A 183 -20.84 6.94 -6.83
N GLU A 184 -20.94 5.64 -6.52
CA GLU A 184 -22.04 5.13 -5.68
C GLU A 184 -21.99 5.71 -4.27
N LEU A 185 -20.77 5.92 -3.75
CA LEU A 185 -20.54 6.55 -2.47
C LEU A 185 -20.99 8.02 -2.46
N GLU A 186 -20.70 8.76 -3.54
CA GLU A 186 -21.24 10.11 -3.77
C GLU A 186 -22.76 10.13 -3.86
N ASP A 187 -23.35 9.25 -4.67
CA ASP A 187 -24.79 9.19 -4.90
C ASP A 187 -25.54 8.88 -3.58
N ARG A 188 -24.95 8.07 -2.70
CA ARG A 188 -25.51 7.70 -1.38
C ARG A 188 -25.40 8.82 -0.34
N PHE A 189 -24.34 9.63 -0.40
CA PHE A 189 -24.03 10.67 0.59
C PHE A 189 -23.64 12.00 -0.07
N PRO A 190 -24.55 12.62 -0.85
CA PRO A 190 -24.22 13.72 -1.74
C PRO A 190 -23.80 15.01 -1.00
N SER A 191 -24.27 15.19 0.24
CA SER A 191 -23.98 16.36 1.07
C SER A 191 -22.70 16.24 1.89
N LEU A 192 -22.06 15.07 1.91
CA LEU A 192 -20.85 14.80 2.69
C LEU A 192 -19.59 15.00 1.82
N THR A 193 -18.49 15.41 2.46
CA THR A 193 -17.15 15.42 1.84
C THR A 193 -16.63 13.99 1.62
N PRO A 194 -15.68 13.73 0.70
CA PRO A 194 -15.14 12.39 0.46
C PRO A 194 -14.78 11.62 1.73
N LYS A 195 -14.05 12.25 2.66
CA LYS A 195 -13.65 11.62 3.93
C LYS A 195 -14.83 11.32 4.85
N GLU A 196 -15.84 12.19 4.90
CA GLU A 196 -17.06 11.93 5.66
C GLU A 196 -17.88 10.79 5.06
N ARG A 197 -17.88 10.65 3.72
CA ARG A 197 -18.52 9.52 3.03
C ARG A 197 -17.84 8.20 3.38
N GLU A 198 -16.50 8.16 3.34
CA GLU A 198 -15.72 6.99 3.77
C GLU A 198 -16.04 6.61 5.22
N ASN A 199 -16.05 7.60 6.11
CA ASN A 199 -16.33 7.37 7.51
C ASN A 199 -17.73 6.78 7.72
N GLU A 200 -18.74 7.30 7.03
CA GLU A 200 -20.12 6.83 7.17
C GLU A 200 -20.32 5.43 6.57
N ILE A 201 -19.77 5.14 5.38
CA ILE A 201 -19.91 3.81 4.77
C ILE A 201 -19.20 2.73 5.58
N VAL A 202 -17.99 3.03 6.08
CA VAL A 202 -17.19 2.10 6.88
C VAL A 202 -17.80 1.91 8.27
N ARG A 203 -18.40 2.94 8.87
CA ARG A 203 -19.17 2.82 10.11
C ARG A 203 -20.35 1.85 9.97
N ILE A 204 -20.98 1.80 8.79
CA ILE A 204 -22.13 0.91 8.51
C ILE A 204 -21.66 -0.53 8.27
N HIS A 205 -20.61 -0.73 7.46
CA HIS A 205 -20.23 -2.06 6.98
C HIS A 205 -19.04 -2.69 7.71
N GLY A 206 -18.28 -1.91 8.49
CA GLY A 206 -17.08 -2.36 9.22
C GLY A 206 -15.82 -2.46 8.36
N ALA A 207 -15.93 -3.02 7.15
CA ALA A 207 -14.85 -3.12 6.17
C ALA A 207 -15.38 -2.85 4.77
N VAL A 208 -14.72 -1.96 4.03
CA VAL A 208 -15.16 -1.51 2.70
C VAL A 208 -13.96 -1.46 1.76
N PHE A 209 -14.13 -1.92 0.53
CA PHE A 209 -13.24 -1.63 -0.59
C PHE A 209 -13.86 -0.55 -1.47
N ILE A 210 -13.24 0.63 -1.48
CA ILE A 210 -13.71 1.79 -2.24
C ILE A 210 -13.00 1.81 -3.58
N MET A 211 -13.72 1.56 -4.65
CA MET A 211 -13.20 1.40 -6.00
C MET A 211 -13.24 2.71 -6.78
N GLN A 212 -12.37 2.81 -7.78
CA GLN A 212 -12.32 3.88 -8.77
C GLN A 212 -11.97 5.25 -8.22
N ILE A 213 -10.84 5.31 -7.51
CA ILE A 213 -10.32 6.52 -6.89
C ILE A 213 -9.39 7.26 -7.87
N GLY A 214 -9.51 8.59 -7.94
CA GLY A 214 -8.76 9.46 -8.86
C GLY A 214 -9.61 10.05 -9.98
N GLY A 215 -10.62 9.30 -10.45
CA GLY A 215 -11.56 9.78 -11.47
C GLY A 215 -12.47 10.91 -10.99
N THR A 216 -12.86 11.79 -11.91
CA THR A 216 -13.87 12.83 -11.65
C THR A 216 -15.26 12.19 -11.55
N MET A 217 -15.95 12.43 -10.44
CA MET A 217 -17.33 12.01 -10.21
C MET A 217 -18.33 12.96 -10.91
N LYS A 218 -19.64 12.62 -10.91
CA LYS A 218 -20.71 13.44 -11.51
C LYS A 218 -20.76 14.87 -10.96
N SER A 219 -20.33 15.08 -9.71
CA SER A 219 -20.22 16.41 -9.11
C SER A 219 -19.14 17.31 -9.74
N GLY A 220 -18.27 16.78 -10.60
CA GLY A 220 -17.10 17.47 -11.14
C GLY A 220 -15.90 17.47 -10.17
N GLN A 221 -16.00 16.79 -9.03
CA GLN A 221 -14.92 16.64 -8.05
C GLN A 221 -14.31 15.25 -8.11
N VAL A 222 -13.05 15.12 -7.72
CA VAL A 222 -12.40 13.83 -7.49
C VAL A 222 -12.63 13.38 -6.05
N HIS A 223 -12.68 12.07 -5.81
CA HIS A 223 -12.81 11.54 -4.45
C HIS A 223 -11.53 11.76 -3.64
N ASP A 224 -10.39 11.37 -4.22
CA ASP A 224 -9.05 11.61 -3.70
C ASP A 224 -8.04 11.64 -4.86
N GLY A 225 -6.89 12.29 -4.65
CA GLY A 225 -5.83 12.40 -5.65
C GLY A 225 -5.12 11.06 -5.89
N ARG A 226 -4.83 10.76 -7.16
CA ARG A 226 -4.05 9.57 -7.55
C ARG A 226 -3.05 9.93 -8.64
N SER A 227 -1.88 9.30 -8.59
CA SER A 227 -0.85 9.49 -9.61
C SER A 227 -1.26 8.84 -10.92
N PRO A 228 -1.30 9.58 -12.05
CA PRO A 228 -1.64 9.03 -13.36
C PRO A 228 -0.52 8.14 -13.92
N ASP A 229 0.69 8.19 -13.36
CA ASP A 229 1.86 7.49 -13.87
C ASP A 229 1.77 5.96 -13.69
N TYR A 230 0.97 5.49 -12.73
CA TYR A 230 0.91 4.08 -12.40
C TYR A 230 -0.45 3.55 -11.91
N ASP A 231 -1.47 4.41 -11.75
CA ASP A 231 -2.85 3.94 -11.52
C ASP A 231 -3.70 3.97 -12.78
N ASP A 232 -4.39 2.86 -13.03
CA ASP A 232 -5.65 2.91 -13.76
C ASP A 232 -6.80 3.10 -12.74
N TRP A 233 -7.42 4.28 -12.76
CA TRP A 233 -8.56 4.61 -11.91
C TRP A 233 -9.81 3.77 -12.20
N THR A 234 -9.82 2.98 -13.27
CA THR A 234 -10.89 2.01 -13.53
C THR A 234 -10.75 0.77 -12.66
N PHE A 235 -9.50 0.39 -12.33
CA PHE A 235 -9.16 -0.86 -11.66
C PHE A 235 -8.26 -0.62 -10.44
N ASN A 236 -8.64 0.37 -9.61
CA ASN A 236 -8.00 0.63 -8.33
C ASN A 236 -9.02 0.75 -7.20
N GLY A 237 -8.51 0.79 -5.98
CA GLY A 237 -9.29 1.13 -4.80
C GLY A 237 -8.51 0.99 -3.50
N ASP A 238 -9.17 1.36 -2.42
CA ASP A 238 -8.61 1.33 -1.07
C ASP A 238 -9.41 0.39 -0.17
N ILE A 239 -8.73 -0.42 0.65
CA ILE A 239 -9.33 -1.15 1.75
C ILE A 239 -9.44 -0.21 2.96
N VAL A 240 -10.66 0.05 3.42
CA VAL A 240 -10.94 0.94 4.54
C VAL A 240 -11.67 0.19 5.65
N LEU A 241 -11.12 0.22 6.86
CA LEU A 241 -11.58 -0.53 8.02
C LEU A 241 -12.06 0.42 9.12
N TRP A 242 -13.11 0.03 9.83
CA TRP A 242 -13.57 0.79 10.99
C TRP A 242 -12.64 0.56 12.17
N TYR A 243 -12.13 1.63 12.79
CA TYR A 243 -11.31 1.54 13.99
C TYR A 243 -12.04 2.08 15.22
N PRO A 244 -12.60 1.19 16.08
CA PRO A 244 -13.44 1.60 17.20
C PRO A 244 -12.72 2.48 18.23
N VAL A 245 -11.39 2.35 18.37
CA VAL A 245 -10.62 3.09 19.37
C VAL A 245 -10.54 4.58 19.05
N LEU A 246 -10.42 4.93 17.77
CA LEU A 246 -10.45 6.33 17.31
C LEU A 246 -11.82 6.76 16.79
N ASN A 247 -12.78 5.82 16.71
CA ASN A 247 -14.13 6.04 16.20
C ASN A 247 -14.12 6.65 14.78
N CYS A 248 -13.26 6.12 13.91
CA CYS A 248 -13.11 6.60 12.55
C CYS A 248 -12.77 5.47 11.57
N ALA A 249 -12.96 5.75 10.27
CA ALA A 249 -12.43 4.95 9.18
C ALA A 249 -10.90 5.09 9.07
N VAL A 250 -10.22 3.95 8.98
CA VAL A 250 -8.77 3.82 8.79
C VAL A 250 -8.52 3.14 7.46
N GLU A 251 -7.82 3.84 6.58
CA GLU A 251 -7.34 3.29 5.32
C GLU A 251 -6.17 2.33 5.60
N GLN A 252 -6.28 1.09 5.13
CA GLN A 252 -5.12 0.23 4.97
C GLN A 252 -4.47 0.63 3.64
N LYS A 253 -3.21 1.08 3.68
CA LYS A 253 -2.47 1.50 2.46
C LYS A 253 -2.03 0.30 1.60
N GLU A 254 -2.91 -0.67 1.41
CA GLU A 254 -2.79 -1.70 0.37
C GLU A 254 -3.51 -1.20 -0.86
N ARG A 255 -2.74 -0.52 -1.71
CA ARG A 255 -3.20 -0.08 -3.02
C ARG A 255 -3.17 -1.26 -3.97
N ILE A 256 -4.34 -1.63 -4.49
CA ILE A 256 -4.44 -2.61 -5.56
C ILE A 256 -4.73 -1.84 -6.84
N SER A 257 -3.88 -1.99 -7.84
CA SER A 257 -3.99 -1.28 -9.11
C SER A 257 -3.51 -2.16 -10.24
N TYR A 258 -4.27 -2.20 -11.33
CA TYR A 258 -3.91 -2.94 -12.53
C TYR A 258 -3.46 -2.00 -13.64
N ASN A 259 -2.23 -2.15 -14.14
CA ASN A 259 -1.75 -1.40 -15.30
C ASN A 259 -1.35 -2.35 -16.46
N GLU A 260 -1.52 -1.89 -17.70
CA GLU A 260 -1.31 -2.69 -18.94
C GLU A 260 0.17 -2.94 -19.26
N ASP A 261 1.09 -2.26 -18.59
CA ASP A 261 2.48 -2.06 -19.05
C ASP A 261 3.47 -3.23 -18.83
N ILE A 262 3.02 -4.49 -18.87
CA ILE A 262 3.95 -5.63 -19.02
C ILE A 262 4.19 -5.97 -20.49
N LEU A 263 3.37 -5.46 -21.43
CA LEU A 263 3.54 -5.68 -22.86
C LEU A 263 4.49 -4.67 -23.55
N SER A 264 4.83 -3.55 -22.91
CA SER A 264 5.58 -2.45 -23.55
C SER A 264 7.08 -2.39 -23.20
N LEU A 265 7.55 -3.08 -22.14
CA LEU A 265 8.96 -3.01 -21.73
C LEU A 265 9.96 -3.77 -22.64
N PHE A 266 9.47 -4.58 -23.57
CA PHE A 266 10.33 -5.32 -24.51
C PHE A 266 10.62 -4.57 -25.82
N ILE A 267 9.94 -3.44 -26.10
CA ILE A 267 10.12 -2.70 -27.36
C ILE A 267 10.11 -1.19 -27.10
N ARG A 268 11.10 -0.68 -26.37
CA ARG A 268 11.71 0.64 -26.64
C ARG A 268 12.88 0.90 -25.70
N ASP A 269 13.97 1.32 -26.33
CA ASP A 269 15.12 2.00 -25.77
C ASP A 269 16.14 1.13 -25.02
N GLY A 270 17.11 0.65 -25.82
CA GLY A 270 18.42 0.31 -25.31
C GLY A 270 19.08 1.54 -24.66
N VAL A 271 19.35 1.44 -23.36
CA VAL A 271 20.40 2.20 -22.68
C VAL A 271 21.06 1.24 -21.68
N GLY A 272 22.39 1.15 -21.75
CA GLY A 272 23.19 0.04 -21.25
C GLY A 272 23.18 -0.17 -19.73
N LEU A 273 23.02 -1.44 -19.35
CA LEU A 273 23.52 -1.96 -18.09
C LEU A 273 25.05 -1.93 -18.10
N HIS A 274 25.65 -1.08 -17.27
CA HIS A 274 26.98 -1.36 -16.75
C HIS A 274 26.84 -2.47 -15.70
N LEU A 275 27.12 -3.69 -16.15
CA LEU A 275 27.48 -4.82 -15.30
C LEU A 275 28.66 -4.41 -14.42
N ILE A 276 28.48 -4.36 -13.10
CA ILE A 276 29.60 -4.46 -12.17
C ILE A 276 29.96 -5.95 -12.12
N PRO A 277 31.15 -6.35 -12.58
CA PRO A 277 31.52 -7.75 -12.65
C PRO A 277 31.63 -8.36 -11.26
N TYR A 278 31.03 -9.54 -11.12
CA TYR A 278 31.37 -10.53 -10.11
C TYR A 278 32.90 -10.69 -10.08
N LEU A 279 33.52 -10.33 -8.96
CA LEU A 279 34.89 -10.70 -8.68
C LEU A 279 34.88 -12.16 -8.20
N ASP A 280 35.09 -13.07 -9.14
CA ASP A 280 35.79 -14.32 -8.86
C ASP A 280 37.20 -13.97 -8.38
N HIS A 281 37.57 -14.41 -7.18
CA HIS A 281 38.96 -14.73 -6.91
C HIS A 281 39.06 -15.96 -5.99
N ASN A 282 39.82 -16.92 -6.49
CA ASN A 282 40.53 -17.99 -5.77
C ASN A 282 41.13 -17.52 -4.44
#